data_AF-A0A061RW87-F1
#
_entry.id   AF-A0A061RW87-F1
#
_cell.length_a   1.000
_cell.length_b   1.000
_cell.length_c   1.000
_cell.angle_alpha   90.00
_cell.angle_beta   90.00
_cell.angle_gamma   90.00
#
_symmetry.space_group_name_H-M   'P 1'
#
loop_
_entity.id
_entity.type
_entity.pdbx_description
1 polymer ?
#
loop_
_entity_poly.entity_id
_entity_poly.type
_entity_poly.pdbx_seq_one_letter_code
_entity_poly.pdbx_strand_id
1 'polypeptide(L)' 'KLTRILQPSLGGNAKTAIICNITPAAIHADESHSTLRFAGRAKSVVNNATVNEVLSDAALLKRQQKEI' A
#
# COMPACT_ATOMS: atom_id res chain seq x y z
N LYS A 1 0.57 -17.14 -0.84
CA LYS A 1 0.08 -16.88 0.53
C LYS A 1 0.42 -15.45 1.01
N LEU A 2 1.66 -14.95 0.84
CA LEU A 2 2.02 -13.57 1.20
C LEU A 2 1.30 -12.48 0.35
N THR A 3 1.33 -12.59 -0.98
CA THR A 3 0.69 -11.61 -1.88
C THR A 3 -0.82 -11.48 -1.68
N ARG A 4 -1.48 -12.55 -1.23
CA ARG A 4 -2.90 -12.54 -0.86
C ARG A 4 -3.15 -11.73 0.42
N ILE A 5 -2.25 -11.80 1.39
CA ILE A 5 -2.32 -10.99 2.62
C ILE A 5 -2.06 -9.52 2.29
N LEU A 6 -1.10 -9.24 1.40
CA LEU A 6 -0.71 -7.90 0.99
C LEU A 6 -1.61 -7.29 -0.09
N GLN A 7 -2.68 -7.97 -0.50
CA GLN A 7 -3.56 -7.50 -1.56
C GLN A 7 -4.11 -6.08 -1.31
N PRO A 8 -4.53 -5.68 -0.08
CA PRO A 8 -4.95 -4.30 0.17
C PRO A 8 -3.83 -3.27 -0.01
N SER A 9 -2.57 -3.67 0.21
CA SER A 9 -1.39 -2.81 0.11
C SER A 9 -0.90 -2.62 -1.34
N LEU A 10 -1.33 -3.46 -2.27
CA LEU A 10 -0.86 -3.47 -3.66
C LEU A 10 -2.01 -3.16 -4.63
N GLY A 11 -2.54 -1.94 -4.55
CA GLY A 11 -3.65 -1.45 -5.38
C GLY A 11 -5.01 -1.39 -4.66
N GLY A 12 -5.04 -1.49 -3.33
CA GLY A 12 -6.26 -1.51 -2.53
C GLY A 12 -6.40 -0.34 -1.55
N ASN A 13 -7.17 -0.58 -0.47
CA ASN A 13 -7.38 0.39 0.60
C ASN A 13 -6.24 0.36 1.63
N ALA A 14 -5.09 0.94 1.28
CA ALA A 14 -3.98 1.13 2.20
C ALA A 14 -3.07 2.28 1.76
N LYS A 15 -2.45 2.97 2.72
CA LYS A 15 -1.29 3.84 2.44
C LYS A 15 -0.04 2.99 2.56
N THR A 16 0.64 2.74 1.43
CA THR A 16 1.74 1.77 1.37
C THR A 16 3.04 2.45 1.02
N ALA A 17 4.09 2.12 1.78
CA ALA A 17 5.47 2.46 1.48
C ALA A 17 6.29 1.16 1.35
N ILE A 18 7.22 1.14 0.41
CA ILE A 18 8.12 0.01 0.16
C ILE A 18 9.54 0.51 0.34
N ILE A 19 10.30 -0.14 1.21
CA ILE A 19 11.72 0.14 1.44
C ILE A 19 12.52 -0.91 0.67
N CYS A 20 13.35 -0.46 -0.26
CA CYS A 20 14.22 -1.31 -1.05
C CYS A 20 15.66 -1.18 -0.54
N ASN A 21 16.16 -2.24 0.09
CA ASN A 21 17.53 -2.29 0.60
C ASN A 21 18.48 -2.72 -0.52
N ILE A 22 19.56 -1.96 -0.72
CA ILE A 22 20.60 -2.24 -1.72
C ILE A 22 21.99 -2.15 -1.07
N THR A 23 23.01 -2.64 -1.77
CA THR A 23 24.41 -2.55 -1.35
C THR A 23 25.22 -1.80 -2.41
N PRO A 24 26.20 -0.97 -2.01
CA PRO A 24 27.08 -0.30 -2.96
C PRO A 24 28.20 -1.21 -3.51
N ALA A 25 28.33 -2.44 -3.00
CA ALA A 25 29.40 -3.34 -3.41
C ALA A 25 29.22 -3.79 -4.88
N ALA A 26 30.26 -3.59 -5.71
CA ALA A 26 30.21 -3.89 -7.14
C ALA A 26 29.88 -5.36 -7.46
N ILE A 27 30.28 -6.29 -6.59
CA ILE A 27 29.96 -7.72 -6.72
C ILE A 27 28.44 -8.03 -6.68
N HIS A 28 27.62 -7.07 -6.23
CA HIS A 28 26.17 -7.18 -6.12
C HIS A 28 25.43 -6.13 -6.97
N ALA A 29 26.10 -5.55 -7.97
CA ALA A 29 25.54 -4.51 -8.82
C ALA A 29 24.26 -4.99 -9.54
N ASP A 30 24.24 -6.22 -10.05
CA ASP A 30 23.10 -6.77 -10.79
C ASP A 30 21.85 -6.94 -9.92
N GLU A 31 22.02 -7.42 -8.68
CA GLU A 31 20.93 -7.56 -7.71
C GLU A 31 20.42 -6.20 -7.22
N SER A 32 21.34 -5.26 -6.98
CA SER A 32 20.98 -3.88 -6.62
C SER A 32 20.22 -3.19 -7.77
N HIS A 33 20.63 -3.42 -9.01
CA HIS A 33 19.93 -2.91 -10.19
C HIS A 33 18.54 -3.56 -10.37
N SER A 34 18.42 -4.87 -10.14
CA SER A 34 17.13 -5.57 -10.14
C SER A 34 16.17 -5.01 -9.07
N THR A 35 16.70 -4.73 -7.88
CA THR A 35 15.96 -4.08 -6.78
C THR A 35 15.48 -2.68 -7.17
N LEU A 36 16.33 -1.87 -7.81
CA LEU A 36 15.95 -0.54 -8.30
C LEU A 36 14.86 -0.60 -9.39
N ARG A 37 14.94 -1.57 -10.32
CA ARG A 37 13.88 -1.80 -11.32
C ARG A 37 12.56 -2.21 -10.69
N PHE A 38 12.60 -3.03 -9.63
CA PHE A 38 11.41 -3.33 -8.84
C PHE A 38 10.86 -2.06 -8.19
N ALA A 39 11.70 -1.25 -7.53
CA ALA A 39 11.29 0.01 -6.91
C ALA A 39 10.63 0.97 -7.92
N GLY A 40 11.18 1.07 -9.14
CA GLY A 40 10.60 1.88 -10.22
C GLY A 40 9.18 1.45 -10.59
N ARG A 41 8.93 0.15 -10.72
CA ARG A 41 7.58 -0.39 -10.97
C ARG A 41 6.67 -0.22 -9.76
N ALA A 42 7.17 -0.54 -8.56
CA ALA A 42 6.41 -0.43 -7.31
C ALA A 42 5.94 1.01 -7.06
N LYS A 43 6.75 2.02 -7.41
CA LYS A 43 6.38 3.44 -7.32
C LYS A 43 5.17 3.81 -8.18
N SER A 44 4.93 3.10 -9.28
CA SER A 44 3.76 3.36 -10.15
C SER A 44 2.45 2.74 -9.66
N VAL A 45 2.49 1.94 -8.59
CA VAL A 45 1.27 1.36 -8.00
C VAL A 45 0.49 2.45 -7.28
N VAL A 46 -0.78 2.61 -7.67
CA VAL A 46 -1.71 3.58 -7.05
C VAL A 46 -2.67 2.84 -6.13
N ASN A 47 -2.72 3.26 -4.87
CA ASN A 47 -3.71 2.78 -3.90
C ASN A 47 -4.82 3.80 -3.72
N ASN A 48 -6.05 3.32 -3.51
CA ASN A 48 -7.23 4.13 -3.23
C ASN A 48 -7.57 4.00 -1.75
N ALA A 49 -6.84 4.72 -0.90
CA ALA A 49 -7.01 4.65 0.55
C ALA A 49 -8.23 5.46 1.02
N THR A 50 -9.11 4.80 1.77
CA THR A 50 -10.31 5.36 2.42
C THR A 50 -10.31 5.03 3.92
N VAL A 51 -10.97 5.85 4.73
CA VAL A 51 -11.12 5.58 6.16
C VAL A 51 -12.00 4.35 6.36
N ASN A 52 -11.48 3.36 7.09
CA ASN A 52 -12.25 2.18 7.47
C ASN A 52 -13.24 2.55 8.58
N GLU A 53 -14.45 2.97 8.19
CA GLU A 53 -15.52 3.22 9.14
C GLU A 53 -16.16 1.91 9.59
N VAL A 54 -16.25 1.70 10.89
CA VAL A 54 -17.06 0.63 11.46
C VAL A 54 -18.49 1.17 11.59
N LEU A 55 -19.40 0.65 10.78
CA LEU A 55 -20.83 0.96 10.89
C LEU A 55 -21.37 0.28 12.15
N SER A 56 -21.24 0.94 13.30
CA SER A 56 -22.11 0.68 14.44
C SER A 56 -23.44 1.38 14.20
N ASP A 57 -24.52 0.91 14.85
CA ASP A 57 -25.83 1.56 14.77
C ASP A 57 -25.74 3.05 15.16
N ALA A 58 -24.86 3.38 16.12
CA ALA A 58 -24.54 4.75 16.49
C ALA A 58 -23.83 5.56 15.37
N ALA A 59 -22.95 4.93 14.60
CA ALA A 59 -22.29 5.57 13.46
C ALA A 59 -23.24 5.81 12.29
N LEU A 60 -24.17 4.88 12.03
CA LEU A 60 -25.24 5.02 11.03
C LEU A 60 -26.18 6.19 11.36
N LEU A 61 -26.67 6.26 12.61
CA LEU A 61 -27.52 7.37 13.07
C LEU A 61 -26.82 8.73 12.94
N LYS A 62 -25.54 8.81 13.28
CA LYS A 62 -24.75 10.04 13.15
C LYS A 62 -24.52 10.47 11.70
N ARG A 63 -24.44 9.51 10.77
CA ARG A 63 -24.33 9.77 9.33
C ARG A 63 -25.64 10.33 8.77
N GLN A 64 -26.78 9.71 9.12
CA GLN A 64 -28.11 10.17 8.73
C GLN A 64 -28.43 11.58 9.26
N GLN A 65 -28.04 11.91 10.49
CA GLN A 65 -28.21 13.26 11.05
C GLN A 65 -27.36 14.33 10.35
N LYS A 66 -26.30 13.95 9.63
CA LYS A 66 -25.36 14.88 8.99
C LYS A 66 -25.70 15.15 7.52
N GLU A 67 -26.61 14.37 6.95
CA GLU A 67 -27.11 14.51 5.57
C GLU A 67 -28.47 15.26 5.51
N ILE A 68 -28.97 15.73 6.66
CA ILE A 68 -30.12 16.66 6.81
C ILE A 68 -29.56 18.04 7.15
#